data_AF-A0A965CFL8-F1
#
_entry.id   AF-A0A965CFL8-F1
#
_cell.length_a   1.000
_cell.length_b   1.000
_cell.length_c   1.000
_cell.angle_alpha   90.00
_cell.angle_beta   90.00
_cell.angle_gamma   90.00
#
_symmetry.space_group_name_H-M   'P 1'
#
loop_
_entity.id
_entity.type
_entity.pdbx_description
1 polymer ?
#
loop_
_entity_poly.entity_id
_entity_poly.type
_entity_poly.pdbx_seq_one_letter_code
_entity_poly.pdbx_strand_id
1 'polypeptide(L)'
;MRAPRRLTATLAVAGLLSTGLLSVGSPVFATSCPRPYVAVENDSWSRIADKTGVTLKALLAANDATTKTMILIGDTVCLPKGTT
;
A
#
# COMPACT_ATOMS: atom_id res chain seq x y z
N MET A 1 61.93 -11.56 -45.89
CA MET A 1 61.30 -12.87 -46.12
C MET A 1 60.68 -13.37 -44.80
N ARG A 2 59.43 -13.86 -44.85
CA ARG A 2 58.67 -14.67 -43.87
C ARG A 2 58.12 -14.01 -42.58
N ALA A 3 56.90 -13.47 -42.69
CA ALA A 3 55.82 -13.71 -41.71
C ALA A 3 55.34 -15.20 -41.85
N PRO A 4 54.60 -15.86 -40.93
CA PRO A 4 53.50 -15.33 -40.09
C PRO A 4 53.41 -15.94 -38.66
N ARG A 5 52.50 -15.47 -37.80
CA ARG A 5 51.27 -16.21 -37.48
C ARG A 5 50.24 -15.24 -36.90
N ARG A 6 49.18 -15.03 -37.66
CA ARG A 6 47.95 -14.40 -37.21
C ARG A 6 47.17 -15.45 -36.40
N LEU A 7 46.70 -15.10 -35.21
CA LEU A 7 45.52 -15.70 -34.62
C LEU A 7 44.70 -14.56 -34.01
N THR A 8 43.66 -14.23 -34.77
CA THR A 8 42.50 -13.44 -34.41
C THR A 8 41.87 -13.94 -33.12
N ALA A 9 41.70 -13.04 -32.14
CA ALA A 9 40.74 -13.21 -31.06
C ALA A 9 39.96 -11.89 -30.95
N THR A 10 39.04 -11.68 -31.89
CA THR A 10 37.97 -10.69 -31.73
C THR A 10 37.01 -11.23 -30.69
N LEU A 11 36.99 -10.64 -29.49
CA LEU A 11 35.81 -10.70 -28.63
C LEU A 11 35.37 -9.28 -28.31
N ALA A 12 34.15 -9.01 -28.76
CA ALA A 12 33.41 -7.78 -28.60
C ALA A 12 33.06 -7.53 -27.13
N VAL A 13 33.08 -6.27 -26.70
CA VAL A 13 32.03 -5.74 -25.81
C VAL A 13 31.74 -4.30 -26.25
N ALA A 14 30.72 -4.14 -27.08
CA ALA A 14 30.05 -2.87 -27.29
C ALA A 14 29.23 -2.57 -26.01
N GLY A 15 29.83 -1.86 -25.06
CA GLY A 15 29.16 -1.38 -23.85
C GLY A 15 28.28 -0.20 -24.19
N LEU A 16 27.03 -0.46 -24.57
CA LEU A 16 26.06 0.55 -24.97
C LEU A 16 24.75 0.35 -24.17
N LEU A 17 24.29 1.48 -23.63
CA LEU A 17 23.00 1.79 -23.00
C LEU A 17 22.89 1.62 -21.47
N SER A 18 23.29 2.71 -20.80
CA SER A 18 22.70 3.16 -19.55
C SER A 18 21.17 3.35 -19.72
N THR A 19 20.37 2.49 -19.12
CA THR A 19 18.94 2.76 -18.88
C THR A 19 18.65 2.64 -17.39
N GLY A 20 18.97 3.70 -16.65
CA GLY A 20 18.41 3.90 -15.31
C GLY A 20 16.92 4.23 -15.45
N LEU A 21 16.05 3.24 -15.24
CA LEU A 21 14.62 3.49 -15.14
C LEU A 21 14.37 4.16 -13.79
N LEU A 22 14.09 5.47 -13.80
CA LEU A 22 13.61 6.18 -12.63
C LEU A 22 12.32 5.49 -12.15
N SER A 23 12.39 4.85 -10.99
CA SER A 23 11.22 4.39 -10.27
C SER A 23 10.53 5.63 -9.70
N VAL A 24 9.57 6.17 -10.45
CA VAL A 24 8.65 7.18 -9.92
C VAL A 24 7.73 6.44 -8.97
N GLY A 25 7.96 6.61 -7.66
CA GLY A 25 7.05 6.09 -6.65
C GLY A 25 5.65 6.67 -6.89
N SER A 26 4.69 5.82 -7.23
CA SER A 26 3.30 6.22 -7.39
C SER A 26 2.82 6.91 -6.11
N PRO A 27 2.11 8.06 -6.18
CA PRO A 27 1.43 8.57 -5.02
C PRO A 27 0.35 7.55 -4.66
N VAL A 28 0.60 6.75 -3.63
CA VAL A 28 -0.46 6.05 -2.93
C VAL A 28 -1.30 7.17 -2.33
N PHE A 29 -2.43 7.48 -2.97
CA PHE A 29 -3.44 8.32 -2.34
C PHE A 29 -3.85 7.59 -1.08
N ALA A 30 -3.22 7.92 0.04
CA ALA A 30 -3.64 7.43 1.33
C ALA A 30 -5.09 7.89 1.48
N THR A 31 -6.03 6.95 1.53
CA THR A 31 -7.40 7.24 1.95
C THR A 31 -7.27 7.93 3.30
N SER A 32 -7.41 9.25 3.28
CA SER A 32 -7.25 10.07 4.47
C SER A 32 -8.31 9.60 5.45
N CYS A 33 -7.85 9.14 6.59
CA CYS A 33 -8.66 8.72 7.71
C CYS A 33 -8.90 9.98 8.56
N PRO A 34 -9.98 10.77 8.32
CA PRO A 34 -10.10 12.09 8.94
C PRO A 34 -10.19 12.02 10.46
N ARG A 35 -10.65 10.89 10.98
CA ARG A 35 -10.85 10.62 12.41
C ARG A 35 -10.45 9.17 12.70
N PRO A 36 -9.17 8.90 12.96
CA PRO A 36 -8.74 7.56 13.36
C PRO A 36 -9.26 7.23 14.77
N TYR A 37 -9.65 5.97 14.96
CA TYR A 37 -10.04 5.38 16.24
C TYR A 37 -9.19 4.13 16.46
N VAL A 38 -8.55 4.01 17.61
CA VAL A 38 -7.78 2.82 17.97
C VAL A 38 -8.70 1.84 18.67
N ALA A 39 -8.87 0.65 18.08
CA ALA A 39 -9.71 -0.40 18.64
C ALA A 39 -9.17 -0.89 19.98
N VAL A 40 -10.07 -1.03 20.95
CA VAL A 40 -9.75 -1.51 22.29
C VAL A 40 -10.41 -2.86 22.57
N GLU A 41 -10.14 -3.43 23.75
CA GLU A 41 -10.74 -4.68 24.17
C GLU A 41 -12.27 -4.65 24.07
N ASN A 42 -12.85 -5.75 23.59
CA ASN A 42 -14.29 -5.94 23.37
C ASN A 42 -14.93 -5.01 22.33
N ASP A 43 -14.15 -4.37 21.47
CA ASP A 43 -14.71 -3.67 20.32
C ASP A 43 -15.21 -4.63 19.23
N SER A 44 -16.27 -4.18 18.57
CA SER A 44 -16.81 -4.76 17.35
C SER A 44 -17.28 -3.61 16.45
N TRP A 45 -17.52 -3.88 15.17
CA TRP A 45 -18.02 -2.85 14.25
C TRP A 45 -19.28 -2.14 14.75
N SER A 46 -20.24 -2.90 15.30
CA SER A 46 -21.47 -2.32 15.87
C SER A 46 -21.19 -1.50 17.13
N ARG A 47 -20.36 -2.00 18.05
CA ARG A 47 -20.03 -1.27 19.28
C ARG A 47 -19.27 0.03 19.00
N ILE A 48 -18.34 0.02 18.05
CA ILE A 48 -17.61 1.24 17.64
C ILE A 48 -18.59 2.24 17.01
N ALA A 49 -19.47 1.77 16.12
CA ALA A 49 -20.49 2.61 15.50
C ALA A 49 -21.37 3.29 16.56
N ASP A 50 -21.90 2.53 17.52
CA ASP A 50 -22.73 3.02 18.61
C ASP A 50 -21.97 4.02 19.51
N LYS A 51 -20.75 3.67 19.93
CA LYS A 51 -19.89 4.52 20.79
C LYS A 51 -19.54 5.87 20.15
N THR A 52 -19.35 5.87 18.83
CA THR A 52 -18.87 7.05 18.10
C THR A 52 -20.00 7.82 17.40
N GLY A 53 -21.22 7.31 17.48
CA GLY A 53 -22.41 7.90 16.89
C GLY A 53 -22.42 7.86 15.37
N VAL A 54 -21.68 6.97 14.70
CA VAL A 54 -21.78 6.79 13.24
C VAL A 54 -22.64 5.59 12.90
N THR A 55 -23.24 5.55 11.71
CA THR A 55 -23.97 4.35 11.30
C THR A 55 -22.99 3.21 10.98
N LEU A 56 -23.37 1.97 11.34
CA LEU A 56 -22.58 0.77 11.02
C LEU A 56 -22.25 0.68 9.52
N LYS A 57 -23.22 1.00 8.65
CA LYS A 57 -23.04 0.98 7.20
C LYS A 57 -21.94 1.94 6.75
N ALA A 58 -21.96 3.18 7.25
CA ALA A 58 -20.96 4.18 6.88
C ALA A 58 -19.59 3.82 7.44
N LEU A 59 -19.54 3.27 8.66
CA LEU A 59 -18.29 2.82 9.27
C LEU A 59 -17.64 1.71 8.45
N LEU A 60 -18.40 0.67 8.08
CA LEU A 60 -17.89 -0.43 7.26
C LEU A 60 -17.41 0.05 5.88
N ALA A 61 -18.17 0.94 5.24
CA ALA A 61 -17.80 1.50 3.94
C ALA A 61 -16.51 2.33 4.00
N ALA A 62 -16.28 3.07 5.08
CA ALA A 62 -15.07 3.88 5.25
C ALA A 62 -13.79 3.05 5.51
N ASN A 63 -13.94 1.75 5.78
CA ASN A 63 -12.84 0.85 6.13
C ASN A 63 -12.72 -0.34 5.16
N ASP A 64 -13.43 -0.30 4.02
CA ASP A 64 -13.50 -1.41 3.06
C ASP A 64 -13.80 -2.77 3.74
N ALA A 65 -14.65 -2.72 4.77
CA ALA A 65 -14.88 -3.82 5.70
C ALA A 65 -16.31 -4.38 5.58
N THR A 66 -16.48 -5.57 6.14
CA THR A 66 -17.79 -6.20 6.36
C THR A 66 -17.93 -6.57 7.83
N THR A 67 -19.12 -6.99 8.25
CA THR A 67 -19.34 -7.49 9.62
C THR A 67 -18.51 -8.74 9.94
N LYS A 68 -17.95 -9.41 8.92
CA LYS A 68 -17.05 -10.56 9.06
C LYS A 68 -15.57 -10.17 9.14
N THR A 69 -15.23 -8.94 8.81
CA THR A 69 -13.85 -8.43 8.92
C THR A 69 -13.51 -8.36 10.40
N MET A 70 -12.41 -9.01 10.79
CA MET A 70 -11.98 -9.07 12.17
C MET A 70 -11.37 -7.73 12.59
N ILE A 71 -11.65 -7.31 13.82
CA ILE A 71 -10.99 -6.16 14.46
C ILE A 71 -10.13 -6.72 15.58
N LEU A 72 -8.86 -6.34 15.60
CA LEU A 72 -7.92 -6.65 16.66
C LEU A 72 -7.69 -5.43 17.54
N ILE A 73 -7.26 -5.68 18.78
CA ILE A 73 -6.88 -4.63 19.71
C ILE A 73 -5.67 -3.89 19.13
N GLY A 74 -5.74 -2.56 19.10
CA GLY A 74 -4.70 -1.70 18.52
C GLY A 74 -4.91 -1.37 17.04
N ASP A 75 -5.87 -2.00 16.36
CA ASP A 75 -6.19 -1.68 14.97
C ASP A 75 -6.67 -0.23 14.85
N THR A 76 -6.30 0.41 13.75
CA THR A 76 -6.82 1.74 13.41
C THR A 76 -8.07 1.61 12.55
N VAL A 77 -9.20 2.07 13.08
CA VAL A 77 -10.49 2.16 12.40
C VAL A 77 -10.74 3.61 11.99
N CYS A 78 -11.10 3.82 10.73
CA CYS A 78 -11.42 5.13 10.20
C CYS A 78 -12.89 5.48 10.41
N LEU A 79 -13.12 6.51 11.24
CA LEU A 79 -14.46 7.02 11.46
C LEU A 79 -14.83 7.99 10.32
N PRO A 80 -15.97 7.78 9.63
CA PRO A 80 -16.48 8.75 8.66
C PRO A 80 -16.90 10.05 9.37
N LYS A 81 -17.14 11.10 8.57
CA LYS A 81 -17.85 12.28 9.09
C LYS A 81 -19.29 11.85 9.40
N GLY A 82 -19.72 12.05 10.64
CA GLY A 82 -21.02 11.57 11.13
C GLY A 82 -22.18 12.12 10.30
N THR A 83 -23.20 11.30 10.09
CA THR A 83 -24.46 11.68 9.43
C THR A 83 -25.67 11.36 10.31
N THR A 84 -25.46 11.27 11.62
CA THR A 84 -26.50 10.95 12.62
C THR A 84 -27.39 12.13 12.89
#